data_AF-A0AAD3N0C0-F1
#
_entry.id   AF-A0AAD3N0C0-F1
#
_cell.length_a   1.000
_cell.length_b   1.000
_cell.length_c   1.000
_cell.angle_alpha   90.00
_cell.angle_beta   90.00
_cell.angle_gamma   90.00
#
_symmetry.space_group_name_H-M   'P 1'
#
loop_
_entity.id
_entity.type
_entity.pdbx_description
1 polymer ?
#
loop_
_entity_poly.entity_id
_entity_poly.type
_entity_poly.pdbx_seq_one_letter_code
_entity_poly.pdbx_strand_id
1 'polypeptide(L)'
;MRSVVKAAGTGDQHWLVIIPAGVPNTLIENVQANRDLTREGQSLGVIVPEEDRMPVAALCATSWKSAKECISLQGHFVGTACGHHGPYTPDVLFWSTILFFSTFFMSAFFKQFKTSRYFPTKVRSMISDFAVFLTIVIMVLLDYAIGVPSQKLKVPSKFQPTRDDRGWLINPIGRNPWWTVLAASIPALLCTILIFMDQQITAVIINRKEHKLLKGCGYHLDLLMVAVMLAVCSIMGLPWFVAATVLSISHVNSLKLESESSAPGEQPRFLGIREQRLTGLVIFLLMGCSVFMTGALQFIPMPVLYGVFLYMGVSSLKGIQFFDRLKLFGMPAKHQPDFIYLRHVP
;
A
#
# COMPACT_ATOMS: atom_id res chain seq x y z
N MET A 1 27.55 4.37 -47.23
CA MET A 1 26.20 4.03 -47.71
C MET A 1 25.57 3.09 -46.69
N ARG A 2 24.46 3.48 -46.05
CA ARG A 2 23.67 2.59 -45.16
C ARG A 2 22.75 1.77 -46.05
N SER A 3 22.85 0.44 -46.03
CA SER A 3 21.93 -0.43 -46.75
C SER A 3 20.63 -0.55 -45.95
N VAL A 4 19.59 0.17 -46.36
CA VAL A 4 18.25 0.07 -45.76
C VAL A 4 17.51 -1.07 -46.46
N VAL A 5 17.34 -2.20 -45.78
CA VAL A 5 16.50 -3.30 -46.28
C VAL A 5 15.11 -3.12 -45.71
N LYS A 6 14.15 -2.77 -46.57
CA LYS A 6 12.73 -2.64 -46.20
C LYS A 6 12.09 -4.03 -46.19
N ALA A 7 11.80 -4.57 -45.01
CA ALA A 7 11.05 -5.82 -44.89
C ALA A 7 9.56 -5.54 -45.12
N ALA A 8 8.96 -6.17 -46.13
CA ALA A 8 7.52 -6.13 -46.37
C ALA A 8 6.83 -7.20 -45.51
N GLY A 9 5.93 -6.77 -44.62
CA GLY A 9 5.00 -7.64 -43.90
C GLY A 9 3.56 -7.19 -44.21
N THR A 10 2.65 -8.14 -44.37
CA THR A 10 1.21 -7.88 -44.53
C THR A 10 0.54 -7.73 -43.16
N GLY A 11 -0.09 -6.58 -42.92
CA GLY A 11 -0.72 -6.18 -41.65
C GLY A 11 0.07 -5.05 -40.96
N ASP A 12 -0.62 -4.12 -40.28
CA ASP A 12 -0.18 -2.80 -39.76
C ASP A 12 0.99 -2.78 -38.74
N GLN A 13 2.03 -3.60 -38.92
CA GLN A 13 3.26 -3.55 -38.13
C GLN A 13 4.48 -3.62 -39.05
N HIS A 14 5.08 -2.46 -39.30
CA HIS A 14 6.38 -2.34 -39.96
C HIS A 14 7.50 -2.41 -38.92
N TRP A 15 8.49 -3.29 -39.14
CA TRP A 15 9.70 -3.39 -38.31
C TRP A 15 10.94 -2.93 -39.09
N LEU A 16 11.79 -2.12 -38.45
CA LEU A 16 13.00 -1.56 -39.05
C LEU A 16 14.23 -2.12 -38.32
N VAL A 17 15.06 -2.87 -39.03
CA VAL A 17 16.32 -3.42 -38.51
C VAL A 17 17.47 -2.68 -39.19
N ILE A 18 18.30 -2.01 -38.38
CA ILE A 18 19.48 -1.27 -38.87
C ILE A 18 20.71 -2.14 -38.64
N ILE A 19 21.28 -2.67 -39.73
CA ILE A 19 22.52 -3.45 -39.68
C ILE A 19 23.71 -2.51 -39.92
N PRO A 20 24.75 -2.52 -39.07
CA PRO A 20 25.96 -1.71 -39.29
C PRO A 20 26.75 -2.22 -40.51
N ALA A 21 27.43 -1.30 -41.21
CA ALA A 21 28.22 -1.62 -42.40
C ALA A 21 29.48 -2.41 -42.01
N GLY A 22 29.57 -3.67 -42.48
CA GLY A 22 30.72 -4.56 -42.21
C GLY A 22 30.38 -6.02 -41.92
N VAL A 23 29.09 -6.39 -41.88
CA VAL A 23 28.67 -7.78 -41.64
C VAL A 23 28.86 -8.63 -42.91
N PRO A 24 29.58 -9.77 -42.86
CA PRO A 24 29.78 -10.64 -44.03
C PRO A 24 28.46 -11.29 -44.52
N ASN A 25 28.28 -11.38 -45.84
CA ASN A 25 27.03 -11.83 -46.49
C ASN A 25 26.53 -13.22 -46.06
N THR A 26 27.42 -14.08 -45.57
CA THR A 26 27.07 -15.43 -45.06
C THR A 26 26.26 -15.38 -43.76
N LEU A 27 26.37 -14.31 -42.97
CA LEU A 27 25.54 -14.10 -41.78
C LEU A 27 24.13 -13.60 -42.14
N ILE A 28 23.98 -12.93 -43.28
CA ILE A 28 22.70 -12.38 -43.77
C ILE A 28 21.80 -13.52 -44.27
N GLU A 29 22.36 -14.51 -44.95
CA GLU A 29 21.62 -15.70 -45.41
C GLU A 29 21.11 -16.56 -44.24
N ASN A 30 21.87 -16.69 -43.15
CA ASN A 30 21.42 -17.41 -41.94
C ASN A 30 20.25 -16.72 -41.22
N VAL A 31 20.12 -15.39 -41.36
CA VAL A 31 18.97 -14.64 -40.84
C VAL A 31 17.73 -14.84 -41.73
N GLN A 32 17.90 -15.05 -43.04
CA GLN A 32 16.79 -15.35 -43.96
C GLN A 32 16.34 -16.81 -43.89
N ALA A 33 17.24 -17.77 -43.66
CA ALA A 33 16.88 -19.19 -43.53
C ALA A 33 16.02 -19.50 -42.28
N ASN A 34 16.19 -18.73 -41.20
CA ASN A 34 15.37 -18.84 -39.98
C ASN A 34 13.99 -18.12 -40.08
N ARG A 35 13.73 -17.42 -41.19
CA ARG A 35 12.52 -16.63 -41.45
C ARG A 35 11.29 -17.50 -41.74
N ASP A 36 11.49 -18.74 -42.20
CA ASP A 36 10.38 -19.66 -42.53
C ASP A 36 9.86 -20.47 -41.32
N LEU A 37 10.58 -20.45 -40.19
CA LEU A 37 10.21 -21.19 -38.98
C LEU A 37 9.44 -20.37 -37.94
N THR A 38 9.30 -19.04 -38.11
CA THR A 38 8.69 -18.14 -37.12
C THR A 38 7.31 -17.68 -37.56
N ARG A 39 6.35 -18.61 -37.55
CA ARG A 39 4.91 -18.35 -37.75
C ARG A 39 4.11 -18.14 -36.46
N GLU A 40 4.73 -18.23 -35.29
CA GLU A 40 4.06 -18.05 -33.99
C GLU A 40 4.64 -16.84 -33.26
N GLY A 41 3.80 -15.82 -33.04
CA GLY A 41 4.19 -14.52 -32.54
C GLY A 41 4.86 -14.57 -31.16
N GLN A 42 6.11 -14.13 -31.08
CA GLN A 42 6.83 -13.83 -29.83
C GLN A 42 7.80 -12.65 -30.03
N SER A 43 7.93 -11.82 -29.00
CA SER A 43 8.70 -10.56 -28.97
C SER A 43 10.21 -10.78 -28.91
N LEU A 44 10.95 -10.02 -29.72
CA LEU A 44 12.42 -10.03 -29.82
C LEU A 44 13.04 -8.88 -29.00
N GLY A 45 14.04 -9.18 -28.16
CA GLY A 45 14.88 -8.17 -27.49
C GLY A 45 16.09 -7.79 -28.34
N VAL A 46 16.45 -6.50 -28.38
CA VAL A 46 17.60 -5.98 -29.14
C VAL A 46 18.56 -5.26 -28.18
N ILE A 47 19.82 -5.70 -28.16
CA ILE A 47 20.89 -5.03 -27.40
C ILE A 47 21.42 -3.88 -28.26
N VAL A 48 21.35 -2.64 -27.77
CA VAL A 48 21.98 -1.46 -28.37
C VAL A 48 23.22 -1.13 -27.55
N PRO A 49 24.42 -0.98 -28.17
CA PRO A 49 25.64 -0.67 -27.43
C PRO A 49 25.68 0.80 -27.01
N GLU A 50 26.15 1.06 -25.79
CA GLU A 50 26.64 2.37 -25.36
C GLU A 50 28.03 2.60 -25.99
N GLU A 51 28.22 3.82 -26.51
CA GLU A 51 29.39 4.25 -27.27
C GLU A 51 30.64 4.26 -26.36
N ASP A 52 31.47 3.19 -26.42
CA ASP A 52 32.94 3.20 -26.26
C ASP A 52 33.64 1.85 -25.97
N ARG A 53 32.99 0.68 -26.14
CA ARG A 53 33.73 -0.61 -26.13
C ARG A 53 33.17 -1.66 -27.09
N MET A 54 33.97 -2.05 -28.07
CA MET A 54 33.84 -3.28 -28.84
C MET A 54 35.13 -4.09 -28.60
N PRO A 55 35.12 -5.42 -28.38
CA PRO A 55 34.41 -6.39 -29.21
C PRO A 55 33.80 -7.60 -28.46
N VAL A 56 32.47 -7.73 -28.44
CA VAL A 56 31.72 -9.02 -28.51
C VAL A 56 30.23 -8.69 -28.57
N ALA A 57 29.73 -8.31 -29.74
CA ALA A 57 28.30 -8.20 -29.99
C ALA A 57 27.76 -9.57 -30.40
N ALA A 58 27.43 -10.41 -29.42
CA ALA A 58 26.73 -11.66 -29.66
C ALA A 58 25.22 -11.39 -29.69
N LEU A 59 24.62 -11.57 -30.87
CA LEU A 59 23.18 -11.70 -31.05
C LEU A 59 22.62 -12.73 -30.04
N CYS A 60 21.81 -12.29 -29.09
CA CYS A 60 20.92 -13.19 -28.35
C CYS A 60 19.58 -13.30 -29.10
N ALA A 61 19.62 -13.70 -30.37
CA ALA A 61 18.44 -13.94 -31.20
C ALA A 61 18.07 -15.44 -31.26
N THR A 62 18.79 -16.30 -30.53
CA THR A 62 18.66 -17.76 -30.68
C THR A 62 18.86 -18.48 -29.35
N SER A 63 18.03 -18.22 -28.35
CA SER A 63 17.81 -19.17 -27.25
C SER A 63 16.65 -18.67 -26.40
N TRP A 64 15.81 -19.59 -25.96
CA TRP A 64 14.75 -19.39 -24.96
C TRP A 64 15.34 -18.94 -23.62
N LYS A 65 15.92 -17.73 -23.55
CA LYS A 65 16.57 -17.20 -22.36
C LYS A 65 15.60 -16.35 -21.57
N SER A 66 15.45 -16.70 -20.30
CA SER A 66 14.54 -16.06 -19.35
C SER A 66 14.86 -14.56 -19.26
N ALA A 67 13.84 -13.71 -19.13
CA ALA A 67 14.01 -12.24 -19.06
C ALA A 67 15.08 -11.78 -18.03
N LYS A 68 15.32 -12.58 -17.00
CA LYS A 68 16.36 -12.37 -15.98
C LYS A 68 17.80 -12.42 -16.54
N GLU A 69 18.09 -13.30 -17.50
CA GLU A 69 19.41 -13.37 -18.13
C GLU A 69 19.67 -12.17 -19.05
N CYS A 70 18.64 -11.66 -19.74
CA CYS A 70 18.76 -10.47 -20.58
C CYS A 70 19.10 -9.22 -19.74
N ILE A 71 18.47 -9.06 -18.57
CA ILE A 71 18.79 -7.97 -17.63
C ILE A 71 20.21 -8.13 -17.05
N SER A 72 20.65 -9.37 -16.78
CA SER A 72 22.01 -9.62 -16.29
C SER A 72 23.11 -9.27 -17.29
N LEU A 73 22.76 -9.26 -18.59
CA LEU A 73 23.63 -8.89 -19.70
C LEU A 73 23.47 -7.43 -20.12
N GLN A 74 22.82 -6.59 -19.30
CA GLN A 74 22.50 -5.18 -19.59
C GLN A 74 21.74 -4.96 -20.92
N GLY A 75 20.90 -5.92 -21.32
CA GLY A 75 20.05 -5.77 -22.50
C GLY A 75 18.86 -4.85 -22.23
N HIS A 76 18.54 -3.98 -23.20
CA HIS A 76 17.33 -3.16 -23.18
C HIS A 76 16.19 -3.85 -23.94
N PHE A 77 15.01 -3.92 -23.33
CA PHE A 77 13.81 -4.46 -23.99
C PHE A 77 13.18 -3.38 -24.88
N VAL A 78 13.02 -3.66 -26.16
CA VAL A 78 12.42 -2.73 -27.14
C VAL A 78 11.23 -3.43 -27.81
N GLY A 79 10.04 -2.82 -27.74
CA GLY A 79 8.82 -3.33 -28.37
C GLY A 79 7.55 -2.82 -27.70
N THR A 80 6.42 -2.90 -28.40
CA THR A 80 5.09 -2.48 -27.91
C THR A 80 4.59 -3.30 -26.71
N ALA A 81 5.17 -4.47 -26.46
CA ALA A 81 4.89 -5.36 -25.33
C ALA A 81 5.86 -5.20 -24.13
N CYS A 82 6.80 -4.25 -24.20
CA CYS A 82 7.79 -4.00 -23.15
C CYS A 82 7.50 -2.66 -22.47
N GLY A 83 7.31 -2.68 -21.14
CA GLY A 83 7.15 -1.45 -20.35
C GLY A 83 8.50 -0.88 -19.90
N HIS A 84 8.49 0.34 -19.32
CA HIS A 84 9.69 1.04 -18.83
C HIS A 84 10.52 0.27 -17.78
N HIS A 85 9.97 -0.80 -17.17
CA HIS A 85 10.61 -1.56 -16.10
C HIS A 85 10.68 -3.08 -16.35
N GLY A 86 10.42 -3.54 -17.59
CA GLY A 86 10.54 -4.95 -17.96
C GLY A 86 9.43 -5.46 -18.90
N PRO A 87 9.45 -6.76 -19.26
CA PRO A 87 8.42 -7.38 -20.08
C PRO A 87 7.06 -7.31 -19.37
N TYR A 88 6.01 -7.01 -20.13
CA TYR A 88 4.65 -6.95 -19.61
C TYR A 88 4.20 -8.34 -19.14
N THR A 89 4.00 -8.53 -17.84
CA THR A 89 3.43 -9.75 -17.26
C THR A 89 1.92 -9.57 -17.12
N PRO A 90 1.09 -10.21 -17.98
CA PRO A 90 -0.35 -9.95 -18.04
C PRO A 90 -1.12 -10.36 -16.77
N ASP A 91 -0.57 -11.27 -15.96
CA ASP A 91 -1.30 -11.88 -14.83
C ASP A 91 -1.22 -11.09 -13.52
N VAL A 92 -0.34 -10.09 -13.43
CA VAL A 92 -0.07 -9.38 -12.16
C VAL A 92 -1.28 -8.58 -11.67
N LEU A 93 -2.03 -7.95 -12.58
CA LEU A 93 -3.20 -7.15 -12.23
C LEU A 93 -4.35 -8.03 -11.73
N PHE A 94 -4.59 -9.14 -12.44
CA PHE A 94 -5.61 -10.11 -12.05
C PHE A 94 -5.30 -10.71 -10.68
N TRP A 95 -4.05 -11.15 -10.48
CA TRP A 95 -3.58 -11.68 -9.20
C TRP A 95 -3.68 -10.65 -8.05
N SER A 96 -3.28 -9.41 -8.30
CA SER A 96 -3.39 -8.32 -7.32
C SER A 96 -4.84 -8.04 -6.92
N THR A 97 -5.77 -8.12 -7.88
CA THR A 97 -7.21 -7.93 -7.63
C THR A 97 -7.77 -9.07 -6.77
N ILE A 98 -7.37 -10.31 -7.04
CA ILE A 98 -7.74 -11.47 -6.23
C ILE A 98 -7.23 -11.30 -4.80
N LEU A 99 -5.95 -10.98 -4.62
CA LEU A 99 -5.37 -10.78 -3.29
C LEU A 99 -6.07 -9.66 -2.50
N PHE A 100 -6.40 -8.55 -3.17
CA PHE A 100 -7.10 -7.42 -2.57
C PHE A 100 -8.48 -7.81 -2.02
N PHE A 101 -9.35 -8.37 -2.86
CA PHE A 101 -10.71 -8.74 -2.44
C PHE A 101 -10.70 -9.93 -1.48
N SER A 102 -9.86 -10.93 -1.71
CA SER A 102 -9.72 -12.08 -0.82
C SER A 102 -9.29 -11.66 0.59
N THR A 103 -8.34 -10.73 0.71
CA THR A 103 -7.92 -10.19 2.00
C THR A 103 -9.07 -9.49 2.74
N PHE A 104 -9.86 -8.70 2.02
CA PHE A 104 -11.03 -8.01 2.58
C PHE A 104 -12.08 -9.01 3.09
N PHE A 105 -12.49 -9.97 2.25
CA PHE A 105 -13.51 -10.96 2.62
C PHE A 105 -13.04 -11.90 3.73
N MET A 106 -11.78 -12.34 3.70
CA MET A 106 -11.20 -13.20 4.73
C MET A 106 -11.12 -12.47 6.08
N SER A 107 -10.68 -11.21 6.09
CA SER A 107 -10.65 -10.39 7.32
C SER A 107 -12.05 -10.16 7.89
N ALA A 108 -13.04 -9.91 7.03
CA ALA A 108 -14.43 -9.79 7.44
C ALA A 108 -14.99 -11.11 8.00
N PHE A 109 -14.68 -12.24 7.34
CA PHE A 109 -15.10 -13.57 7.76
C PHE A 109 -14.53 -13.96 9.12
N PHE A 110 -13.22 -13.82 9.34
CA PHE A 110 -12.59 -14.11 10.63
C PHE A 110 -13.10 -13.21 11.76
N LYS A 111 -13.49 -11.97 11.45
CA LYS A 111 -14.13 -11.09 12.43
C LYS A 111 -15.59 -11.45 12.69
N GLN A 112 -16.34 -11.89 11.68
CA GLN A 112 -17.70 -12.40 11.84
C GLN A 112 -17.74 -13.75 12.56
N PHE A 113 -16.64 -14.51 12.52
CA PHE A 113 -16.47 -15.73 13.30
C PHE A 113 -16.69 -15.47 14.80
N LYS A 114 -16.45 -14.24 15.27
CA LYS A 114 -16.76 -13.82 16.65
C LYS A 114 -18.24 -13.99 17.01
N THR A 115 -19.19 -13.88 16.10
CA THR A 115 -20.62 -14.07 16.41
C THR A 115 -21.14 -15.44 16.03
N SER A 116 -20.27 -16.29 15.48
CA SER A 116 -20.63 -17.65 15.06
C SER A 116 -20.94 -18.53 16.27
N ARG A 117 -21.85 -19.50 16.06
CA ARG A 117 -22.24 -20.50 17.06
C ARG A 117 -21.27 -21.69 17.11
N TYR A 118 -20.36 -21.78 16.15
CA TYR A 118 -19.35 -22.84 16.10
C TYR A 118 -18.16 -22.48 17.02
N PHE A 119 -17.59 -23.48 17.70
CA PHE A 119 -16.43 -23.39 18.62
C PHE A 119 -16.67 -22.77 20.02
N PRO A 120 -15.84 -23.11 21.03
CA PRO A 120 -15.90 -22.49 22.36
C PRO A 120 -15.53 -21.00 22.33
N THR A 121 -16.08 -20.24 23.28
CA THR A 121 -15.95 -18.77 23.40
C THR A 121 -14.50 -18.28 23.41
N LYS A 122 -13.59 -18.97 24.10
CA LYS A 122 -12.17 -18.58 24.18
C LYS A 122 -11.46 -18.65 22.82
N VAL A 123 -11.65 -19.75 22.08
CA VAL A 123 -11.04 -19.93 20.74
C VAL A 123 -11.60 -18.91 19.75
N ARG A 124 -12.92 -18.69 19.79
CA ARG A 124 -13.60 -17.71 18.94
C ARG A 124 -13.10 -16.27 19.17
N SER A 125 -12.87 -15.88 20.42
CA SER A 125 -12.30 -14.55 20.72
C SER A 125 -10.88 -14.43 20.19
N MET A 126 -10.02 -15.42 20.45
CA MET A 126 -8.63 -15.41 19.99
C MET A 126 -8.53 -15.28 18.46
N ILE A 127 -9.30 -16.07 17.70
CA ILE A 127 -9.30 -15.99 16.23
C ILE A 127 -9.78 -14.62 15.74
N SER A 128 -10.85 -14.09 16.34
CA SER A 128 -11.37 -12.76 15.99
C SER A 128 -10.37 -11.65 16.31
N ASP A 129 -9.66 -11.73 17.43
CA ASP A 129 -8.74 -10.69 17.87
C ASP A 129 -7.49 -10.64 16.99
N PHE A 130 -6.96 -11.80 16.56
CA PHE A 130 -5.85 -11.93 15.62
C PHE A 130 -6.26 -11.96 14.13
N ALA A 131 -7.55 -11.79 13.81
CA ALA A 131 -8.10 -11.98 12.47
C ALA A 131 -7.31 -11.26 11.35
N VAL A 132 -7.03 -9.96 11.52
CA VAL A 132 -6.32 -9.16 10.50
C VAL A 132 -4.89 -9.67 10.30
N PHE A 133 -4.19 -9.99 11.40
CA PHE A 133 -2.83 -10.54 11.34
C PHE A 133 -2.80 -11.90 10.66
N LEU A 134 -3.71 -12.80 11.05
CA LEU A 134 -3.83 -14.14 10.46
C LEU A 134 -4.13 -14.06 8.95
N THR A 135 -5.01 -13.14 8.53
CA THR A 135 -5.28 -12.93 7.10
C THR A 135 -4.03 -12.49 6.34
N ILE A 136 -3.26 -11.53 6.88
CA ILE A 136 -2.02 -11.08 6.22
C ILE A 136 -1.06 -12.27 6.05
N VAL A 137 -0.86 -13.08 7.08
CA VAL A 137 0.02 -14.26 7.02
C VAL A 137 -0.47 -15.25 5.97
N ILE A 138 -1.76 -15.60 5.95
CA ILE A 138 -2.32 -16.54 4.97
C ILE A 138 -2.16 -16.01 3.54
N MET A 139 -2.45 -14.73 3.30
CA MET A 139 -2.37 -14.14 1.96
C MET A 139 -0.92 -14.00 1.47
N VAL A 140 0.03 -13.71 2.37
CA VAL A 140 1.47 -13.72 2.06
C VAL A 140 1.95 -15.13 1.71
N LEU A 141 1.50 -16.15 2.44
CA LEU A 141 1.83 -17.55 2.14
C LEU A 141 1.25 -18.00 0.79
N LEU A 142 0.04 -17.57 0.45
CA LEU A 142 -0.58 -17.84 -0.86
C LEU A 142 0.17 -17.14 -2.00
N ASP A 143 0.55 -15.88 -1.82
CA ASP A 143 1.38 -15.14 -2.80
C ASP A 143 2.74 -15.82 -3.00
N TYR A 144 3.35 -16.31 -1.92
CA TYR A 144 4.60 -17.08 -2.00
C TYR A 144 4.42 -18.43 -2.72
N ALA A 145 3.33 -19.15 -2.47
CA ALA A 145 3.06 -20.44 -3.11
C ALA A 145 2.79 -20.33 -4.62
N ILE A 146 2.14 -19.24 -5.06
CA ILE A 146 1.77 -19.03 -6.45
C ILE A 146 2.90 -18.36 -7.25
N GLY A 147 3.81 -17.63 -6.60
CA GLY A 147 5.08 -17.21 -7.19
C GLY A 147 4.96 -16.14 -8.29
N VAL A 148 3.81 -15.47 -8.41
CA VAL A 148 3.58 -14.38 -9.37
C VAL A 148 4.29 -13.11 -8.88
N PRO A 149 4.95 -12.31 -9.76
CA PRO A 149 5.66 -11.10 -9.35
C PRO A 149 4.69 -9.97 -8.96
N SER A 150 4.16 -10.03 -7.73
CA SER A 150 3.35 -8.98 -7.12
C SER A 150 4.20 -7.77 -6.70
N GLN A 151 3.59 -6.58 -6.62
CA GLN A 151 4.27 -5.39 -6.10
C GLN A 151 4.40 -5.50 -4.58
N LYS A 152 5.63 -5.65 -4.09
CA LYS A 152 5.93 -5.81 -2.67
C LYS A 152 6.28 -4.49 -1.98
N LEU A 153 6.17 -4.50 -0.66
CA LEU A 153 6.52 -3.35 0.18
C LEU A 153 8.01 -2.99 0.02
N LYS A 154 8.30 -1.81 -0.52
CA LYS A 154 9.66 -1.28 -0.70
C LYS A 154 10.08 -0.54 0.57
N VAL A 155 10.86 -1.18 1.42
CA VAL A 155 11.48 -0.54 2.60
C VAL A 155 12.97 -0.37 2.34
N PRO A 156 13.52 0.86 2.44
CA PRO A 156 14.95 1.09 2.32
C PRO A 156 15.67 0.50 3.53
N SER A 157 16.78 -0.21 3.30
CA SER A 157 17.60 -0.81 4.36
C SER A 157 18.53 0.18 5.06
N LYS A 158 18.62 1.42 4.57
CA LYS A 158 19.47 2.47 5.11
C LYS A 158 18.64 3.73 5.33
N PHE A 159 18.83 4.36 6.49
CA PHE A 159 18.33 5.71 6.73
C PHE A 159 19.17 6.69 5.93
N GLN A 160 18.56 7.29 4.90
CA GLN A 160 19.18 8.32 4.07
C GLN A 160 18.24 9.52 4.02
N PRO A 161 18.78 10.75 4.01
CA PRO A 161 17.97 11.94 3.75
C PRO A 161 17.34 11.84 2.36
N THR A 162 16.17 12.46 2.15
CA THR A 162 15.44 12.44 0.86
C THR A 162 16.28 12.96 -0.32
N ARG A 163 17.33 13.73 -0.02
CA ARG A 163 18.31 14.22 -0.99
C ARG A 163 19.70 14.07 -0.39
N ASP A 164 20.63 13.48 -1.14
CA ASP A 164 22.00 13.25 -0.69
C ASP A 164 22.77 14.55 -0.38
N ASP A 165 22.39 15.67 -1.00
CA ASP A 165 23.00 16.99 -0.78
C ASP A 165 22.51 17.71 0.50
N ARG A 166 21.68 17.07 1.34
CA ARG A 166 21.05 17.72 2.50
C ARG A 166 21.46 17.03 3.80
N GLY A 167 21.92 17.81 4.79
CA GLY A 167 22.04 17.34 6.17
C GLY A 167 20.69 17.15 6.87
N TRP A 168 20.68 16.49 8.01
CA TRP A 168 19.47 16.28 8.83
C TRP A 168 18.90 17.56 9.44
N LEU A 169 19.75 18.58 9.65
CA LEU A 169 19.34 19.89 10.15
C LEU A 169 19.27 20.89 9.00
N ILE A 170 18.18 21.66 8.96
CA ILE A 170 17.93 22.59 7.86
C ILE A 170 18.20 24.01 8.26
N ASN A 171 19.04 24.66 7.47
CA ASN A 171 19.26 26.08 7.58
C ASN A 171 18.00 26.82 7.13
N PRO A 172 17.38 27.66 8.00
CA PRO A 172 16.10 28.30 7.72
C PRO A 172 16.14 29.32 6.58
N ILE A 173 17.30 29.92 6.30
CA ILE A 173 17.48 30.96 5.28
C ILE A 173 18.12 30.40 4.00
N GLY A 174 18.83 29.27 4.09
CA GLY A 174 19.38 28.53 2.95
C GLY A 174 19.93 29.41 1.82
N ARG A 175 19.49 29.11 0.59
CA ARG A 175 19.81 29.85 -0.65
C ARG A 175 18.67 30.80 -1.08
N ASN A 176 17.63 30.93 -0.26
CA ASN A 176 16.41 31.64 -0.61
C ASN A 176 16.50 33.12 -0.19
N PRO A 177 15.87 34.03 -0.95
CA PRO A 177 15.83 35.44 -0.57
C PRO A 177 14.97 35.67 0.66
N TRP A 178 15.31 36.71 1.44
CA TRP A 178 14.72 36.99 2.76
C TRP A 178 13.19 37.16 2.75
N TRP A 179 12.61 37.67 1.65
CA TRP A 179 11.16 37.83 1.50
C TRP A 179 10.39 36.51 1.53
N THR A 180 11.04 35.37 1.29
CA THR A 180 10.41 34.04 1.39
C THR A 180 9.98 33.71 2.80
N VAL A 181 10.67 34.23 3.83
CA VAL A 181 10.29 34.03 5.24
C VAL A 181 8.98 34.72 5.56
N LEU A 182 8.79 35.95 5.06
CA LEU A 182 7.53 36.68 5.21
C LEU A 182 6.41 36.03 4.41
N ALA A 183 6.67 35.62 3.17
CA ALA A 183 5.68 34.93 2.34
C ALA A 183 5.26 33.57 2.95
N ALA A 184 6.16 32.86 3.64
CA ALA A 184 5.89 31.58 4.28
C ALA A 184 4.93 31.67 5.49
N SER A 185 4.73 32.87 6.06
CA SER A 185 3.78 33.07 7.17
C SER A 185 2.33 32.75 6.78
N ILE A 186 1.94 33.04 5.53
CA ILE A 186 0.59 32.80 5.01
C ILE A 186 0.27 31.29 4.94
N PRO A 187 1.05 30.43 4.26
CA PRO A 187 0.79 28.99 4.26
C PRO A 187 1.00 28.36 5.64
N ALA A 188 1.89 28.90 6.49
CA ALA A 188 2.07 28.41 7.86
C ALA A 188 0.79 28.62 8.70
N LEU A 189 0.12 29.77 8.56
CA LEU A 189 -1.16 30.03 9.23
C LEU A 189 -2.25 29.04 8.77
N LEU A 190 -2.38 28.82 7.45
CA LEU A 190 -3.33 27.84 6.91
C LEU A 190 -3.04 26.42 7.41
N CYS A 191 -1.77 26.01 7.42
CA CYS A 191 -1.37 24.69 7.93
C CYS A 191 -1.65 24.53 9.42
N THR A 192 -1.42 25.58 10.21
CA THR A 192 -1.72 25.56 11.66
C THR A 192 -3.21 25.34 11.90
N ILE A 193 -4.08 26.00 11.10
CA ILE A 193 -5.53 25.81 11.19
C ILE A 193 -5.92 24.37 10.83
N LEU A 194 -5.37 23.81 9.75
CA LEU A 194 -5.66 22.43 9.34
C LEU A 194 -5.27 21.42 10.43
N ILE A 195 -4.06 21.56 11.00
CA ILE A 195 -3.56 20.64 12.02
C ILE A 195 -4.35 20.78 13.33
N PHE A 196 -4.71 22.01 13.71
CA PHE A 196 -5.57 22.25 14.86
C PHE A 196 -6.95 21.60 14.68
N MET A 197 -7.58 21.79 13.52
CA MET A 197 -8.90 21.21 13.25
C MET A 197 -8.85 19.68 13.24
N ASP A 198 -7.85 19.08 12.59
CA ASP A 198 -7.74 17.62 12.52
C ASP A 198 -7.46 16.98 13.89
N GLN A 199 -6.62 17.62 14.71
CA GLN A 199 -6.35 17.17 16.08
C GLN A 199 -7.63 17.21 16.94
N GLN A 200 -8.37 18.33 16.90
CA GLN A 200 -9.55 18.51 17.74
C GLN A 200 -10.69 17.58 17.31
N ILE A 201 -10.93 17.42 16.01
CA ILE A 201 -11.93 16.49 15.48
C ILE A 201 -11.57 15.06 15.91
N THR A 202 -10.32 14.65 15.71
CA THR A 202 -9.85 13.31 16.09
C THR A 202 -10.00 13.06 17.59
N ALA A 203 -9.59 14.02 18.43
CA ALA A 203 -9.67 13.90 19.88
C ALA A 203 -11.11 13.79 20.39
N VAL A 204 -12.05 14.56 19.83
CA VAL A 204 -13.47 14.50 20.21
C VAL A 204 -14.11 13.18 19.78
N ILE A 205 -13.75 12.65 18.60
CA ILE A 205 -14.27 11.37 18.12
C ILE A 205 -13.85 10.23 19.05
N ILE A 206 -12.57 10.20 19.46
CA ILE A 206 -12.05 9.16 20.37
C ILE A 206 -12.66 9.30 21.77
N ASN A 207 -12.82 10.53 22.27
CA ASN A 207 -13.38 10.80 23.59
C ASN A 207 -14.92 10.79 23.63
N ARG A 208 -15.58 10.16 22.66
CA ARG A 208 -17.05 10.06 22.65
C ARG A 208 -17.54 9.28 23.87
N LYS A 209 -18.59 9.78 24.53
CA LYS A 209 -19.18 9.16 25.75
C LYS A 209 -19.57 7.69 25.56
N GLU A 210 -19.90 7.29 24.33
CA GLU A 210 -20.22 5.91 23.96
C GLU A 210 -19.07 4.93 24.22
N HIS A 211 -17.81 5.39 24.25
CA HIS A 211 -16.64 4.58 24.52
C HIS A 211 -16.42 4.29 26.01
N LYS A 212 -17.17 4.93 26.92
CA LYS A 212 -17.10 4.71 28.39
C LYS A 212 -15.65 4.77 28.94
N LEU A 213 -14.87 5.75 28.51
CA LEU A 213 -13.51 5.97 29.00
C LEU A 213 -13.55 6.42 30.47
N LEU A 214 -12.60 5.94 31.27
CA LEU A 214 -12.55 6.16 32.72
C LEU A 214 -11.61 7.30 33.10
N LYS A 215 -10.55 7.53 32.31
CA LYS A 215 -9.61 8.64 32.57
C LYS A 215 -10.08 9.94 31.92
N GLY A 216 -9.71 11.06 32.55
CA GLY A 216 -10.04 12.40 32.09
C GLY A 216 -9.43 12.75 30.72
N CYS A 217 -10.06 13.70 30.03
CA CYS A 217 -9.62 14.17 28.72
C CYS A 217 -8.48 15.19 28.83
N GLY A 218 -7.53 15.15 27.89
CA GLY A 218 -6.33 16.00 27.87
C GLY A 218 -6.14 16.81 26.59
N TYR A 219 -7.17 17.51 26.10
CA TYR A 219 -7.14 18.22 24.81
C TYR A 219 -6.00 19.24 24.67
N HIS A 220 -5.76 20.05 25.70
CA HIS A 220 -4.70 21.07 25.66
C HIS A 220 -3.29 20.46 25.68
N LEU A 221 -3.10 19.39 26.46
CA LEU A 221 -1.81 18.70 26.55
C LEU A 221 -1.47 18.01 25.22
N ASP A 222 -2.47 17.44 24.57
CA ASP A 222 -2.34 16.80 23.26
C ASP A 222 -1.94 17.84 22.18
N LEU A 223 -2.62 19.00 22.17
CA LEU A 223 -2.26 20.10 21.27
C LEU A 223 -0.82 20.61 21.50
N LEU A 224 -0.39 20.73 22.76
CA LEU A 224 0.98 21.15 23.09
C LEU A 224 2.01 20.15 22.57
N MET A 225 1.77 18.84 22.75
CA MET A 225 2.70 17.80 22.28
C MET A 225 2.80 17.76 20.75
N VAL A 226 1.68 17.93 20.04
CA VAL A 226 1.68 18.04 18.57
C VAL A 226 2.45 19.28 18.11
N ALA A 227 2.29 20.43 18.78
CA ALA A 227 3.03 21.64 18.45
C ALA A 227 4.55 21.49 18.65
N VAL A 228 4.98 20.85 19.74
CA VAL A 228 6.40 20.54 19.98
C VAL A 228 6.95 19.60 18.91
N MET A 229 6.21 18.54 18.58
CA MET A 229 6.61 17.59 17.53
C MET A 229 6.70 18.27 16.16
N LEU A 230 5.76 19.15 15.83
CA LEU A 230 5.77 19.92 14.59
C LEU A 230 6.99 20.84 14.49
N ALA A 231 7.37 21.49 15.59
CA ALA A 231 8.57 22.32 15.65
C ALA A 231 9.84 21.48 15.36
N VAL A 232 9.97 20.31 16.01
CA VAL A 232 11.09 19.38 15.79
C VAL A 232 11.13 18.86 14.36
N CYS A 233 9.98 18.39 13.82
CA CYS A 233 9.88 17.93 12.43
C CYS A 233 10.20 19.05 11.43
N SER A 234 9.84 20.30 11.71
CA SER A 234 10.15 21.44 10.84
C SER A 234 11.63 21.76 10.81
N ILE A 235 12.31 21.70 11.96
CA ILE A 235 13.77 21.92 12.08
C ILE A 235 14.55 20.79 11.38
N MET A 236 14.07 19.55 11.50
CA MET A 236 14.66 18.37 10.85
C MET A 236 14.18 18.14 9.40
N GLY A 237 13.19 18.92 8.94
CA GLY A 237 12.57 18.81 7.61
C GLY A 237 11.95 17.46 7.32
N LEU A 238 11.47 16.80 8.36
CA LEU A 238 10.65 15.62 8.29
C LEU A 238 9.20 16.02 7.97
N PRO A 239 8.41 15.14 7.33
CA PRO A 239 6.99 15.39 7.12
C PRO A 239 6.30 15.63 8.47
N TRP A 240 5.35 16.56 8.50
CA TRP A 240 4.55 16.79 9.71
C TRP A 240 3.63 15.60 9.96
N PHE A 241 3.50 15.23 11.24
CA PHE A 241 2.60 14.18 11.68
C PHE A 241 1.34 14.79 12.28
N VAL A 242 0.19 14.20 11.91
CA VAL A 242 -1.13 14.57 12.41
C VAL A 242 -1.84 13.33 12.95
N ALA A 243 -2.77 13.51 13.90
CA ALA A 243 -3.51 12.40 14.48
C ALA A 243 -4.41 11.71 13.44
N ALA A 244 -4.14 10.44 13.16
CA ALA A 244 -4.94 9.67 12.21
C ALA A 244 -6.22 9.14 12.85
N THR A 245 -7.38 9.69 12.48
CA THR A 245 -8.70 9.29 13.02
C THR A 245 -9.00 7.79 12.83
N VAL A 246 -8.93 7.27 11.60
CA VAL A 246 -9.33 5.88 11.29
C VAL A 246 -8.44 4.86 12.02
N LEU A 247 -7.13 5.11 12.04
CA LEU A 247 -6.18 4.22 12.71
C LEU A 247 -6.37 4.24 14.23
N SER A 248 -6.61 5.43 14.80
CA SER A 248 -6.87 5.58 16.24
C SER A 248 -8.17 4.89 16.66
N ILE A 249 -9.25 5.02 15.88
CA ILE A 249 -10.51 4.30 16.12
C ILE A 249 -10.30 2.78 16.02
N SER A 250 -9.56 2.31 15.01
CA SER A 250 -9.24 0.88 14.85
C SER A 250 -8.47 0.34 16.05
N HIS A 251 -7.47 1.09 16.54
CA HIS A 251 -6.71 0.74 17.74
C HIS A 251 -7.60 0.71 18.98
N VAL A 252 -8.46 1.72 19.19
CA VAL A 252 -9.42 1.76 20.31
C VAL A 252 -10.40 0.59 20.24
N ASN A 253 -10.89 0.25 19.05
CA ASN A 253 -11.78 -0.89 18.84
C ASN A 253 -11.11 -2.23 19.13
N SER A 254 -9.79 -2.35 18.93
CA SER A 254 -9.03 -3.55 19.32
C SER A 254 -8.89 -3.71 20.85
N LEU A 255 -9.03 -2.62 21.61
CA LEU A 255 -8.96 -2.58 23.07
C LEU A 255 -10.33 -2.64 23.76
N LYS A 256 -11.40 -2.85 22.98
CA LYS A 256 -12.78 -2.98 23.45
C LYS A 256 -12.95 -4.25 24.30
N LEU A 257 -13.40 -4.07 25.54
CA LEU A 257 -13.80 -5.15 26.42
C LEU A 257 -15.30 -5.43 26.28
N GLU A 258 -15.57 -6.70 26.04
CA GLU A 258 -16.89 -7.27 25.85
C GLU A 258 -17.16 -8.30 26.96
N SER A 259 -18.41 -8.43 27.40
CA SER A 259 -18.79 -9.30 28.51
C SER A 259 -18.48 -10.78 28.21
N GLU A 260 -17.82 -11.47 29.13
CA GLU A 260 -17.52 -12.90 28.99
C GLU A 260 -18.76 -13.81 29.12
N SER A 261 -19.84 -13.33 29.74
CA SER A 261 -21.06 -14.11 30.05
C SER A 261 -22.25 -13.71 29.16
N SER A 262 -22.13 -13.94 27.86
CA SER A 262 -23.28 -13.92 26.94
C SER A 262 -23.63 -15.36 26.58
N ALA A 263 -24.91 -15.72 26.63
CA ALA A 263 -25.39 -17.00 26.15
C ALA A 263 -25.04 -17.17 24.65
N PRO A 264 -24.83 -18.41 24.14
CA PRO A 264 -24.46 -18.63 22.75
C PRO A 264 -25.46 -17.98 21.78
N GLY A 265 -25.02 -16.93 21.06
CA GLY A 265 -25.86 -16.20 20.10
C GLY A 265 -26.37 -14.83 20.56
N GLU A 266 -26.17 -14.44 21.83
CA GLU A 266 -26.42 -13.07 22.29
C GLU A 266 -25.23 -12.16 21.95
N GLN A 267 -25.49 -10.94 21.49
CA GLN A 267 -24.43 -9.96 21.23
C GLN A 267 -23.74 -9.59 22.55
N PRO A 268 -22.41 -9.63 22.61
CA PRO A 268 -21.69 -9.35 23.85
C PRO A 268 -21.95 -7.91 24.30
N ARG A 269 -22.24 -7.74 25.60
CA ARG A 269 -22.46 -6.41 26.17
C ARG A 269 -21.12 -5.67 26.24
N PHE A 270 -21.10 -4.44 25.76
CA PHE A 270 -19.93 -3.57 25.83
C PHE A 270 -19.71 -3.05 27.26
N LEU A 271 -18.65 -3.54 27.92
CA LEU A 271 -18.29 -3.13 29.28
C LEU A 271 -17.50 -1.80 29.27
N GLY A 272 -16.58 -1.63 28.33
CA GLY A 272 -15.73 -0.43 28.23
C GLY A 272 -14.47 -0.70 27.40
N ILE A 273 -13.53 0.23 27.40
CA ILE A 273 -12.24 0.11 26.70
C ILE A 273 -11.11 0.00 27.71
N ARG A 274 -10.15 -0.90 27.44
CA ARG A 274 -8.94 -1.02 28.24
C ARG A 274 -7.94 0.04 27.82
N GLU A 275 -7.79 1.07 28.63
CA GLU A 275 -6.84 2.15 28.37
C GLU A 275 -5.40 1.73 28.70
N GLN A 276 -4.55 1.63 27.67
CA GLN A 276 -3.15 1.23 27.81
C GLN A 276 -2.23 2.27 27.16
N ARG A 277 -1.08 2.54 27.80
CA ARG A 277 -0.01 3.39 27.21
C ARG A 277 1.03 2.56 26.45
N LEU A 278 1.18 1.29 26.82
CA LEU A 278 2.23 0.42 26.31
C LEU A 278 2.01 0.04 24.84
N THR A 279 0.77 -0.23 24.42
CA THR A 279 0.49 -0.70 23.04
C THR A 279 0.91 0.34 22.00
N GLY A 280 0.56 1.62 22.23
CA GLY A 280 0.98 2.72 21.36
C GLY A 280 2.51 2.88 21.31
N LEU A 281 3.18 2.85 22.47
CA LEU A 281 4.64 2.94 22.55
C LEU A 281 5.32 1.78 21.80
N VAL A 282 4.81 0.56 21.96
CA VAL A 282 5.34 -0.63 21.27
C VAL A 282 5.13 -0.52 19.75
N ILE A 283 4.00 -0.01 19.27
CA ILE A 283 3.77 0.19 17.83
C ILE A 283 4.79 1.16 17.24
N PHE A 284 5.00 2.32 17.88
CA PHE A 284 5.99 3.30 17.40
C PHE A 284 7.43 2.78 17.49
N LEU A 285 7.76 2.04 18.55
CA LEU A 285 9.07 1.40 18.70
C LEU A 285 9.30 0.34 17.62
N LEU A 286 8.32 -0.53 17.34
CA LEU A 286 8.38 -1.52 16.26
C LEU A 286 8.48 -0.87 14.88
N MET A 287 7.81 0.27 14.68
CA MET A 287 7.94 1.05 13.44
C MET A 287 9.36 1.60 13.27
N GLY A 288 9.98 2.09 14.34
CA GLY A 288 11.39 2.50 14.33
C GLY A 288 12.35 1.32 14.09
N CYS A 289 12.07 0.16 14.68
CA CYS A 289 12.86 -1.06 14.48
C CYS A 289 12.61 -1.76 13.13
N SER A 290 11.61 -1.33 12.34
CA SER A 290 11.22 -1.98 11.08
C SER A 290 12.35 -2.05 10.05
N VAL A 291 13.29 -1.09 10.09
CA VAL A 291 14.46 -1.07 9.20
C VAL A 291 15.37 -2.29 9.42
N PHE A 292 15.50 -2.77 10.66
CA PHE A 292 16.24 -4.00 10.95
C PHE A 292 15.51 -5.26 10.47
N MET A 293 14.17 -5.20 10.37
CA MET A 293 13.30 -6.29 9.90
C MET A 293 12.92 -6.17 8.42
N THR A 294 13.64 -5.34 7.65
CA THR A 294 13.37 -5.08 6.22
C THR A 294 13.23 -6.37 5.41
N GLY A 295 14.07 -7.38 5.68
CA GLY A 295 14.02 -8.66 4.97
C GLY A 295 12.68 -9.40 5.12
N ALA A 296 12.04 -9.33 6.29
CA ALA A 296 10.73 -9.94 6.50
C ALA A 296 9.59 -9.09 5.91
N LEU A 297 9.66 -7.77 6.04
CA LEU A 297 8.62 -6.84 5.58
C LEU A 297 8.52 -6.80 4.04
N GLN A 298 9.62 -7.01 3.33
CA GLN A 298 9.64 -7.04 1.86
C GLN A 298 8.88 -8.22 1.25
N PHE A 299 8.47 -9.22 2.03
CA PHE A 299 7.63 -10.31 1.53
C PHE A 299 6.15 -9.92 1.44
N ILE A 300 5.74 -8.82 2.07
CA ILE A 300 4.32 -8.43 2.12
C ILE A 300 3.93 -7.74 0.81
N PRO A 301 2.96 -8.27 0.05
CA PRO A 301 2.48 -7.64 -1.17
C PRO A 301 1.56 -6.46 -0.85
N MET A 302 1.71 -5.35 -1.56
CA MET A 302 0.92 -4.12 -1.39
C MET A 302 -0.60 -4.35 -1.54
N PRO A 303 -1.10 -5.17 -2.49
CA PRO A 303 -2.53 -5.44 -2.62
C PRO A 303 -3.20 -5.99 -1.35
N VAL A 304 -2.48 -6.78 -0.55
CA VAL A 304 -2.98 -7.31 0.73
C VAL A 304 -3.16 -6.17 1.74
N LEU A 305 -2.18 -5.26 1.84
CA LEU A 305 -2.30 -4.09 2.72
C LEU A 305 -3.48 -3.21 2.33
N TYR A 306 -3.72 -2.98 1.03
CA TYR A 306 -4.91 -2.26 0.57
C TYR A 306 -6.22 -2.96 0.96
N GLY A 307 -6.28 -4.29 0.88
CA GLY A 307 -7.45 -5.05 1.33
C GLY A 307 -7.71 -4.90 2.84
N VAL A 308 -6.65 -4.89 3.65
CA VAL A 308 -6.75 -4.61 5.10
C VAL A 308 -7.17 -3.16 5.36
N PHE A 309 -6.65 -2.19 4.62
CA PHE A 309 -7.07 -0.79 4.74
C PHE A 309 -8.55 -0.61 4.39
N LEU A 310 -9.05 -1.29 3.35
CA LEU A 310 -10.47 -1.29 3.02
C LEU A 310 -11.30 -1.88 4.18
N TYR A 311 -10.86 -2.99 4.77
CA TYR A 311 -11.53 -3.58 5.93
C TYR A 311 -11.58 -2.61 7.13
N MET A 312 -10.46 -1.99 7.47
CA MET A 312 -10.39 -1.00 8.56
C MET A 312 -11.28 0.21 8.28
N GLY A 313 -11.32 0.69 7.03
CA GLY A 313 -12.22 1.76 6.60
C GLY A 313 -13.69 1.40 6.82
N VAL A 314 -14.14 0.26 6.29
CA VAL A 314 -15.53 -0.23 6.45
C VAL A 314 -15.87 -0.49 7.92
N SER A 315 -14.93 -1.02 8.71
CA SER A 315 -15.16 -1.26 10.14
C SER A 315 -15.28 0.04 10.93
N SER A 316 -14.56 1.09 10.55
CA SER A 316 -14.63 2.40 11.23
C SER A 316 -15.96 3.12 11.01
N LEU A 317 -16.66 2.82 9.91
CA LEU A 317 -18.01 3.33 9.64
C LEU A 317 -19.10 2.71 10.52
N LYS A 318 -18.84 1.54 11.12
CA LYS A 318 -19.80 0.88 12.03
C LYS A 318 -19.83 1.64 13.36
N GLY A 319 -21.02 2.10 13.76
CA GLY A 319 -21.20 2.90 14.98
C GLY A 319 -21.15 4.41 14.75
N ILE A 320 -21.14 4.88 13.49
CA ILE A 320 -21.41 6.27 13.16
C ILE A 320 -22.92 6.43 12.90
N GLN A 321 -23.58 7.24 13.73
CA GLN A 321 -25.03 7.47 13.64
C GLN A 321 -25.48 7.95 12.25
N PHE A 322 -24.68 8.80 11.60
CA PHE A 322 -24.96 9.27 10.24
C PHE A 322 -25.05 8.10 9.24
N PHE A 323 -24.12 7.15 9.30
CA PHE A 323 -24.11 6.01 8.38
C PHE A 323 -25.26 5.03 8.67
N ASP A 324 -25.62 4.85 9.95
CA ASP A 324 -26.77 4.03 10.32
C ASP A 324 -28.09 4.67 9.89
N ARG A 325 -28.21 6.00 9.95
CA ARG A 325 -29.35 6.74 9.38
C ARG A 325 -29.37 6.69 7.85
N LEU A 326 -28.22 6.74 7.20
CA LEU A 326 -28.15 6.62 5.74
C LEU A 326 -28.62 5.22 5.28
N LYS A 327 -28.24 4.16 5.99
CA LYS A 327 -28.75 2.80 5.71
C LYS A 327 -30.26 2.70 5.91
N LEU A 328 -30.80 3.42 6.88
CA LEU A 328 -32.23 3.44 7.17
C LEU A 328 -33.05 3.88 5.95
N PHE A 329 -32.55 4.83 5.16
CA PHE A 329 -33.21 5.28 3.93
C PHE A 329 -33.39 4.16 2.90
N GLY A 330 -32.49 3.17 2.88
CA GLY A 330 -32.59 2.00 2.01
C GLY A 330 -33.31 0.80 2.64
N MET A 331 -33.76 0.90 3.89
CA MET A 331 -34.41 -0.19 4.61
C MET A 331 -35.93 -0.02 4.55
N PRO A 332 -36.70 -1.03 4.13
CA PRO A 332 -38.15 -0.95 4.18
C PRO A 332 -38.63 -0.89 5.64
N ALA A 333 -39.67 -0.08 5.91
CA ALA A 333 -40.18 0.19 7.26
C ALA A 333 -40.47 -1.08 8.09
N LYS A 334 -40.86 -2.19 7.44
CA LYS A 334 -41.11 -3.48 8.10
C LYS A 334 -39.90 -4.08 8.81
N HIS A 335 -38.68 -3.86 8.30
CA HIS A 335 -37.46 -4.43 8.87
C HIS A 335 -36.70 -3.45 9.75
N GLN A 336 -37.28 -2.26 9.97
CA GLN A 336 -36.63 -1.18 10.68
C GLN A 336 -36.46 -1.54 12.17
N PRO A 337 -35.24 -1.49 12.71
CA PRO A 337 -35.01 -1.78 14.12
C PRO A 337 -35.61 -0.70 15.03
N ASP A 338 -35.98 -1.07 16.26
CA ASP A 338 -36.56 -0.19 17.27
C ASP A 338 -35.54 0.80 17.86
N PHE A 339 -35.15 1.83 17.10
CA PHE A 339 -34.36 2.92 17.64
C PHE A 339 -35.25 4.00 18.29
N ILE A 340 -34.81 4.55 19.43
CA ILE A 340 -35.54 5.58 20.18
C ILE A 340 -35.90 6.80 19.32
N TYR A 341 -35.02 7.20 18.38
CA TYR A 341 -35.25 8.33 17.49
C TYR A 341 -36.26 8.05 16.36
N LEU A 342 -36.54 6.78 16.04
CA LEU A 342 -37.57 6.40 15.08
C LEU A 342 -38.95 6.35 15.71
N ARG A 343 -39.00 6.20 17.03
CA ARG A 343 -40.26 6.22 17.78
C ARG A 343 -40.89 7.62 17.87
N HIS A 344 -40.09 8.65 17.59
CA HIS A 344 -40.48 10.07 17.69
C HIS A 344 -40.73 10.72 16.32
N VAL A 345 -40.46 10.02 15.21
CA VAL A 345 -40.64 10.53 13.86
C VAL A 345 -41.56 9.55 13.12
N PRO A 346 -42.72 10.00 12.60
CA PRO A 346 -43.68 9.13 11.92
C PRO A 346 -43.13 8.54 10.62
#